data_AF-A0A3L6ESM7-F1
#
_entry.id   AF-A0A3L6ESM7-F1
#
_cell.length_a   1.000
_cell.length_b   1.000
_cell.length_c   1.000
_cell.angle_alpha   90.00
_cell.angle_beta   90.00
_cell.angle_gamma   90.00
#
_symmetry.space_group_name_H-M   'P 1'
#
loop_
_entity.id
_entity.type
_entity.pdbx_description
1 polymer ?
#
loop_
_entity_poly.entity_id
_entity_poly.type
_entity_poly.pdbx_seq_one_letter_code
_entity_poly.pdbx_strand_id
1 'polypeptide(L)'
;MLKGAIFTLGVASIQETGDFFSPFSSPCGCGIPGLAWICSRVRGGHNSVKEAWGREQFAGEMVKAATSDKLKEMDWAKNIEICELVAKVKDVIKSVKKCIGSRSKTTQHFVVMLLEMLLDNCGEPVHRHVIDNGLLPILVKIVKKKTDLPVREKIFLLLDATQTSLGGAKARFPQYYEAYYELVVGIIFAAENFP
;
A
#
# COMPACT_ATOMS: atom_id res chain seq x y z
N MET A 1 -6.23 -26.42 -7.69
CA MET A 1 -7.35 -25.76 -8.39
C MET A 1 -8.31 -25.06 -7.41
N LEU A 2 -7.81 -24.34 -6.38
CA LEU A 2 -8.69 -23.73 -5.36
C LEU A 2 -8.44 -22.22 -5.12
N LYS A 3 -7.48 -21.60 -5.81
CA LYS A 3 -7.22 -20.15 -5.70
C LYS A 3 -8.06 -19.27 -6.64
N GLY A 4 -8.75 -19.87 -7.62
CA GLY A 4 -9.56 -19.14 -8.61
C GLY A 4 -10.95 -18.70 -8.13
N ALA A 5 -11.45 -19.26 -7.03
CA ALA A 5 -12.83 -19.03 -6.58
C ALA A 5 -12.99 -17.82 -5.64
N ILE A 6 -11.90 -17.33 -5.02
CA ILE A 6 -11.98 -16.20 -4.09
C ILE A 6 -12.05 -14.87 -4.85
N PHE A 7 -11.44 -14.77 -6.04
CA PHE A 7 -11.46 -13.54 -6.83
C PHE A 7 -12.78 -13.28 -7.57
N THR A 8 -13.65 -14.28 -7.72
CA THR A 8 -14.88 -14.18 -8.51
C THR A 8 -16.13 -13.78 -7.72
N LEU A 9 -16.09 -13.83 -6.38
CA LEU A 9 -17.24 -13.44 -5.55
C LEU A 9 -17.19 -11.98 -5.04
N GLY A 10 -16.09 -11.26 -5.29
CA GLY A 10 -15.93 -9.86 -4.85
C GLY A 10 -16.35 -8.78 -5.86
N VAL A 11 -16.66 -9.12 -7.11
CA VAL A 11 -16.88 -8.13 -8.20
C VAL A 11 -18.36 -7.97 -8.56
N ALA A 12 -19.26 -8.08 -7.58
CA ALA A 12 -20.69 -7.90 -7.78
C ALA A 12 -21.30 -6.92 -6.76
N SER A 13 -20.80 -5.69 -6.71
CA SER A 13 -21.61 -4.50 -6.43
C SER A 13 -20.79 -3.23 -6.59
N ILE A 14 -21.49 -2.16 -6.98
CA ILE A 14 -21.01 -0.80 -7.26
C ILE A 14 -20.58 -0.62 -8.72
N GLN A 15 -21.57 -0.76 -9.60
CA GLN A 15 -21.67 -0.02 -10.84
C GLN A 15 -22.33 1.34 -10.53
N GLU A 16 -21.79 2.40 -11.13
CA GLU A 16 -22.44 3.68 -11.49
C GLU A 16 -23.04 4.59 -10.41
N THR A 17 -22.44 5.76 -10.27
CA THR A 17 -23.10 7.04 -10.63
C THR A 17 -22.00 8.06 -10.92
N GLY A 18 -21.94 8.50 -12.19
CA GLY A 18 -21.38 9.80 -12.49
C GLY A 18 -22.37 10.87 -12.06
N ASP A 19 -21.87 12.02 -11.61
CA ASP A 19 -22.44 13.31 -11.95
C ASP A 19 -21.43 14.43 -11.68
N PHE A 20 -21.05 15.06 -12.78
CA PHE A 20 -20.40 16.36 -12.88
C PHE A 20 -21.50 17.41 -12.75
N PHE A 21 -21.42 18.34 -11.79
CA PHE A 21 -21.78 19.76 -11.92
C PHE A 21 -21.63 20.48 -10.56
N SER A 22 -20.75 21.48 -10.50
CA SER A 22 -20.84 22.63 -9.59
C SER A 22 -22.00 23.53 -10.05
N PRO A 23 -22.72 24.28 -9.19
CA PRO A 23 -22.34 25.70 -8.99
C PRO A 23 -22.81 26.33 -7.65
N PHE A 24 -22.51 27.63 -7.51
CA PHE A 24 -22.87 28.62 -6.48
C PHE A 24 -21.91 28.69 -5.27
N SER A 25 -21.48 29.84 -4.76
CA SER A 25 -21.38 31.24 -5.22
C SER A 25 -20.87 32.01 -3.99
N SER A 26 -19.78 32.75 -4.14
CA SER A 26 -19.43 33.86 -3.21
C SER A 26 -20.58 34.89 -3.21
N PRO A 27 -20.87 35.62 -2.10
CA PRO A 27 -19.98 36.71 -1.67
C PRO A 27 -20.02 37.05 -0.16
N CYS A 28 -18.85 37.33 0.43
CA CYS A 28 -18.78 38.33 1.49
C CYS A 28 -17.55 39.20 1.25
N GLY A 29 -17.78 40.43 0.80
CA GLY A 29 -16.76 41.46 0.83
C GLY A 29 -16.55 41.97 2.25
N CYS A 30 -15.30 42.05 2.65
CA CYS A 30 -14.83 43.16 3.47
C CYS A 30 -13.46 43.59 2.94
N GLY A 31 -13.42 44.74 2.27
CA GLY A 31 -12.18 45.38 1.86
C GLY A 31 -11.71 46.32 2.95
N ILE A 32 -10.65 45.94 3.67
CA ILE A 32 -9.52 46.80 4.12
C ILE A 32 -8.29 45.87 4.25
N PRO A 33 -7.09 46.24 3.77
CA PRO A 33 -5.94 45.34 3.63
C PRO A 33 -5.03 45.30 4.87
N GLY A 34 -4.60 44.09 5.25
CA GLY A 34 -3.60 43.83 6.29
C GLY A 34 -4.20 43.79 7.70
N LEU A 35 -3.95 42.70 8.44
CA LEU A 35 -4.36 42.45 9.85
C LEU A 35 -5.69 41.71 10.09
N ALA A 36 -5.98 40.67 9.30
CA ALA A 36 -6.75 39.49 9.76
C ALA A 36 -5.82 38.30 10.13
N TRP A 37 -4.60 38.62 10.56
CA TRP A 37 -3.67 37.71 11.23
C TRP A 37 -4.24 37.43 12.64
N ILE A 38 -4.29 36.17 13.07
CA ILE A 38 -4.41 35.78 14.50
C ILE A 38 -5.72 36.12 15.22
N CYS A 39 -6.82 35.49 14.83
CA CYS A 39 -7.87 35.21 15.82
C CYS A 39 -8.28 33.73 15.90
N SER A 40 -7.70 32.85 15.05
CA SER A 40 -7.92 31.39 15.16
C SER A 40 -6.63 30.57 15.32
N ARG A 41 -5.48 31.20 15.60
CA ARG A 41 -4.16 30.52 15.67
C ARG A 41 -3.50 30.44 17.06
N VAL A 42 -4.08 30.95 18.15
CA VAL A 42 -3.43 30.80 19.47
C VAL A 42 -4.43 30.49 20.58
N ARG A 43 -4.99 29.27 20.56
CA ARG A 43 -5.33 28.54 21.80
C ARG A 43 -5.49 27.01 21.67
N GLY A 44 -4.74 26.35 20.79
CA GLY A 44 -4.85 24.88 20.64
C GLY A 44 -3.69 24.14 19.96
N GLY A 45 -2.48 24.70 19.92
CA GLY A 45 -1.38 24.18 19.09
C GLY A 45 -0.18 23.66 19.89
N HIS A 46 -0.33 22.56 20.64
CA HIS A 46 0.84 21.79 21.10
C HIS A 46 0.54 20.30 21.38
N ASN A 47 -0.71 19.94 21.65
CA ASN A 47 -1.10 18.53 21.91
C ASN A 47 -1.43 17.74 20.63
N SER A 48 -1.86 18.40 19.54
CA SER A 48 -2.24 17.70 18.30
C SER A 48 -1.07 17.01 17.58
N VAL A 49 0.14 17.59 17.60
CA VAL A 49 1.31 16.99 16.93
C VAL A 49 1.85 15.79 17.71
N LYS A 50 1.86 15.85 19.05
CA LYS A 50 2.27 14.71 19.89
C LYS A 50 1.27 13.55 19.84
N GLU A 51 -0.03 13.85 19.79
CA GLU A 51 -1.08 12.82 19.62
C GLU A 51 -1.12 12.24 18.19
N ALA A 52 -0.76 13.03 17.17
CA ALA A 52 -0.58 12.54 15.80
C ALA A 52 0.66 11.64 15.69
N TRP A 53 1.78 12.02 16.33
CA TRP A 53 2.99 11.19 16.43
C TRP A 53 2.75 9.89 17.20
N GLY A 54 2.04 9.93 18.33
CA GLY A 54 1.67 8.72 19.08
C GLY A 54 0.76 7.78 18.29
N ARG A 55 -0.12 8.34 17.44
CA ARG A 55 -1.00 7.57 16.56
C ARG A 55 -0.33 7.03 15.29
N GLU A 56 0.71 7.71 14.78
CA GLU A 56 1.59 7.25 13.69
C GLU A 56 2.54 6.14 14.19
N GLN A 57 3.06 6.25 15.43
CA GLN A 57 3.83 5.18 16.09
C GLN A 57 2.99 3.91 16.28
N PHE A 58 1.74 4.04 16.71
CA PHE A 58 0.86 2.89 16.97
C PHE A 58 0.69 1.99 15.73
N ALA A 59 0.36 2.57 14.57
CA ALA A 59 0.17 1.79 13.33
C ALA A 59 1.48 1.10 12.90
N GLY A 60 2.61 1.78 13.00
CA GLY A 60 3.91 1.19 12.67
C GLY A 60 4.39 0.12 13.66
N GLU A 61 4.03 0.23 14.93
CA GLU A 61 4.30 -0.79 15.95
C GLU A 61 3.45 -2.04 15.73
N MET A 62 2.18 -1.89 15.35
CA MET A 62 1.32 -3.03 14.99
C MET A 62 1.88 -3.80 13.80
N VAL A 63 2.33 -3.10 12.75
CA VAL A 63 2.97 -3.75 11.59
C VAL A 63 4.22 -4.51 12.03
N LYS A 64 5.10 -3.92 12.84
CA LYS A 64 6.30 -4.61 13.34
C LYS A 64 5.96 -5.83 14.19
N ALA A 65 4.92 -5.74 15.03
CA ALA A 65 4.47 -6.83 15.86
C ALA A 65 3.89 -7.98 15.03
N ALA A 66 3.06 -7.66 14.03
CA ALA A 66 2.43 -8.62 13.12
C ALA A 66 3.43 -9.27 12.15
N THR A 67 4.57 -8.64 11.90
CA THR A 67 5.62 -9.14 11.01
C THR A 67 6.92 -9.53 11.74
N SER A 68 6.83 -9.78 13.04
CA SER A 68 7.98 -10.15 13.86
C SER A 68 8.56 -11.50 13.42
N ASP A 69 9.89 -11.61 13.43
CA ASP A 69 10.62 -12.83 13.10
C ASP A 69 10.46 -13.95 14.14
N LYS A 70 9.95 -13.60 15.33
CA LYS A 70 9.65 -14.54 16.42
C LYS A 70 8.31 -15.26 16.23
N LEU A 71 7.49 -14.84 15.27
CA LEU A 71 6.21 -15.46 14.99
C LEU A 71 6.42 -16.80 14.29
N LYS A 72 5.75 -17.84 14.79
CA LYS A 72 5.71 -19.15 14.13
C LYS A 72 4.79 -19.17 12.92
N GLU A 73 3.74 -18.35 12.97
CA GLU A 73 2.69 -18.25 11.95
C GLU A 73 2.17 -16.82 11.86
N MET A 74 1.40 -16.54 10.81
CA MET A 74 0.84 -15.22 10.57
C MET A 74 -0.28 -14.92 11.58
N ASP A 75 -0.21 -13.74 12.19
CA ASP A 75 -1.25 -13.27 13.10
C ASP A 75 -2.39 -12.62 12.31
N TRP A 76 -3.34 -13.45 11.89
CA TRP A 76 -4.50 -13.01 11.11
C TRP A 76 -5.33 -11.95 11.83
N ALA A 77 -5.48 -12.05 13.15
CA ALA A 77 -6.25 -11.10 13.94
C ALA A 77 -5.61 -9.70 13.88
N LYS A 78 -4.29 -9.60 14.10
CA LYS A 78 -3.57 -8.32 13.98
C LYS A 78 -3.60 -7.77 12.55
N ASN A 79 -3.52 -8.64 11.53
CA ASN A 79 -3.53 -8.18 10.15
C ASN A 79 -4.90 -7.62 9.73
N ILE A 80 -6.00 -8.20 10.22
CA ILE A 80 -7.36 -7.66 10.02
C ILE A 80 -7.47 -6.29 10.71
N GLU A 81 -7.00 -6.17 11.95
CA GLU A 81 -6.99 -4.89 12.68
C GLU A 81 -6.18 -3.81 11.93
N ILE A 82 -5.03 -4.18 11.34
CA ILE A 82 -4.24 -3.27 10.50
C ILE A 82 -5.03 -2.85 9.24
N CYS A 83 -5.81 -3.75 8.63
CA CYS A 83 -6.66 -3.42 7.47
C CYS A 83 -7.79 -2.45 7.84
N GLU A 84 -8.32 -2.52 9.07
CA GLU A 84 -9.33 -1.57 9.56
C GLU A 84 -8.77 -0.16 9.79
N LEU A 85 -7.45 -0.03 9.95
CA LEU A 85 -6.76 1.27 10.06
C LEU A 85 -6.59 1.98 8.69
N VAL A 86 -7.60 1.90 7.81
CA VAL A 86 -7.59 2.54 6.47
C VAL A 86 -7.29 4.03 6.54
N ALA A 87 -7.74 4.72 7.60
CA ALA A 87 -7.46 6.14 7.82
C ALA A 87 -5.96 6.47 7.99
N LYS A 88 -5.12 5.46 8.27
CA LYS A 88 -3.67 5.60 8.51
C LYS A 88 -2.82 4.80 7.53
N VAL A 89 -3.36 4.48 6.34
CA VAL A 89 -2.67 3.69 5.31
C VAL A 89 -1.27 4.22 5.01
N LYS A 90 -1.08 5.55 5.00
CA LYS A 90 0.24 6.16 4.78
C LYS A 90 1.30 5.61 5.75
N ASP A 91 0.98 5.47 7.02
CA ASP A 91 1.95 5.08 8.06
C ASP A 91 2.15 3.57 8.13
N VAL A 92 1.08 2.82 7.82
CA VAL A 92 1.14 1.38 7.59
C VAL A 92 2.08 1.10 6.42
N ILE A 93 1.91 1.74 5.27
CA ILE A 93 2.74 1.51 4.06
C ILE A 93 4.19 1.93 4.27
N LYS A 94 4.47 3.03 4.98
CA LYS A 94 5.85 3.38 5.37
C LYS A 94 6.49 2.27 6.22
N SER A 95 5.73 1.70 7.15
CA SER A 95 6.22 0.64 8.04
C SER A 95 6.42 -0.68 7.29
N VAL A 96 5.50 -1.04 6.40
CA VAL A 96 5.64 -2.17 5.46
C VAL A 96 6.90 -2.01 4.62
N LYS A 97 7.13 -0.84 4.03
CA LYS A 97 8.35 -0.52 3.25
C LYS A 97 9.62 -0.76 4.08
N LYS A 98 9.63 -0.34 5.34
CA LYS A 98 10.77 -0.52 6.25
C LYS A 98 11.00 -1.99 6.59
N CYS A 99 9.93 -2.76 6.85
CA CYS A 99 10.04 -4.17 7.20
C CYS A 99 10.43 -5.05 6.01
N ILE A 100 10.00 -4.73 4.77
CA ILE A 100 10.47 -5.39 3.53
C ILE A 100 11.98 -5.24 3.36
N GLY A 101 12.55 -4.09 3.73
CA GLY A 101 13.99 -3.85 3.70
C GLY A 101 14.79 -4.57 4.79
N SER A 102 14.14 -5.29 5.71
CA SER A 102 14.82 -6.01 6.79
C SER A 102 15.65 -7.19 6.26
N ARG A 103 16.61 -7.69 7.06
CA ARG A 103 17.41 -8.88 6.71
C ARG A 103 16.71 -10.21 7.02
N SER A 104 15.59 -10.17 7.75
CA SER A 104 14.87 -11.37 8.17
C SER A 104 13.92 -11.85 7.07
N LYS A 105 14.15 -13.09 6.61
CA LYS A 105 13.31 -13.75 5.59
C LYS A 105 11.87 -13.94 6.09
N THR A 106 11.72 -14.32 7.36
CA THR A 106 10.43 -14.49 8.02
C THR A 106 9.65 -13.17 8.06
N THR A 107 10.31 -12.09 8.46
CA THR A 107 9.70 -10.75 8.43
C THR A 107 9.31 -10.35 7.01
N GLN A 108 10.21 -10.52 6.02
CA GLN A 108 9.89 -10.21 4.63
C GLN A 108 8.66 -10.99 4.13
N HIS A 109 8.59 -12.30 4.44
CA HIS A 109 7.46 -13.14 4.06
C HIS A 109 6.14 -12.61 4.65
N PHE A 110 6.09 -12.39 5.96
CA PHE A 110 4.87 -11.88 6.62
C PHE A 110 4.48 -10.48 6.15
N VAL A 111 5.45 -9.60 5.88
CA VAL A 111 5.14 -8.27 5.36
C VAL A 111 4.53 -8.33 3.97
N VAL A 112 5.01 -9.22 3.10
CA VAL A 112 4.45 -9.37 1.75
C VAL A 112 3.04 -9.95 1.81
N MET A 113 2.75 -10.86 2.75
CA MET A 113 1.38 -11.35 2.97
C MET A 113 0.45 -10.27 3.53
N LEU A 114 0.93 -9.43 4.45
CA LEU A 114 0.16 -8.29 4.93
C LEU A 114 -0.11 -7.28 3.80
N LEU A 115 0.88 -7.03 2.95
CA LEU A 115 0.72 -6.14 1.79
C LEU A 115 -0.32 -6.67 0.80
N GLU A 116 -0.33 -7.97 0.50
CA GLU A 116 -1.36 -8.62 -0.31
C GLU A 116 -2.75 -8.36 0.26
N MET A 117 -2.96 -8.61 1.56
CA MET A 117 -4.26 -8.35 2.18
C MET A 117 -4.66 -6.87 2.11
N LEU A 118 -3.73 -5.93 2.30
CA LEU A 118 -4.02 -4.50 2.20
C LEU A 118 -4.44 -4.11 0.78
N LEU A 119 -3.82 -4.69 -0.24
CA LEU A 119 -4.14 -4.43 -1.64
C LEU A 119 -5.51 -5.00 -2.02
N ASP A 120 -5.83 -6.20 -1.52
CA ASP A 120 -7.08 -6.88 -1.84
C ASP A 120 -8.29 -6.29 -1.11
N ASN A 121 -8.11 -5.77 0.11
CA ASN A 121 -9.23 -5.37 0.99
C ASN A 121 -9.47 -3.86 1.11
N CYS A 122 -8.45 -3.02 0.94
CA CYS A 122 -8.56 -1.58 1.27
C CYS A 122 -8.69 -0.67 0.04
N GLY A 123 -8.68 -1.24 -1.17
CA GLY A 123 -8.95 -0.53 -2.42
C GLY A 123 -7.94 0.57 -2.78
N GLU A 124 -8.42 1.55 -3.54
CA GLU A 124 -7.59 2.59 -4.18
C GLU A 124 -6.61 3.36 -3.26
N PRO A 125 -6.98 3.80 -2.05
CA PRO A 125 -6.06 4.55 -1.18
C PRO A 125 -4.74 3.82 -0.91
N VAL A 126 -4.78 2.49 -0.78
CA VAL A 126 -3.59 1.67 -0.59
C VAL A 126 -2.73 1.66 -1.84
N HIS A 127 -3.32 1.43 -3.01
CA HIS A 127 -2.58 1.42 -4.28
C HIS A 127 -1.81 2.72 -4.52
N ARG A 128 -2.46 3.88 -4.29
CA ARG A 128 -1.80 5.19 -4.40
C ARG A 128 -0.60 5.29 -3.46
N HIS A 129 -0.77 4.91 -2.19
CA HIS A 129 0.32 4.97 -1.23
C HIS A 129 1.47 3.99 -1.53
N VAL A 130 1.19 2.80 -2.07
CA VAL A 130 2.22 1.84 -2.49
C VAL A 130 3.08 2.41 -3.62
N ILE A 131 2.45 3.10 -4.57
CA ILE A 131 3.12 3.76 -5.70
C ILE A 131 3.91 4.98 -5.20
N ASP A 132 3.28 5.89 -4.47
CA ASP A 132 3.89 7.15 -3.99
C ASP A 132 5.10 6.89 -3.08
N ASN A 133 5.06 5.82 -2.29
CA ASN A 133 6.18 5.44 -1.43
C ASN A 133 7.28 4.66 -2.18
N GLY A 134 7.15 4.42 -3.48
CA GLY A 134 8.14 3.71 -4.28
C GLY A 134 8.37 2.28 -3.78
N LEU A 135 7.29 1.58 -3.44
CA LEU A 135 7.37 0.22 -2.91
C LEU A 135 7.52 -0.80 -4.04
N LEU A 136 6.93 -0.56 -5.22
CA LEU A 136 7.05 -1.44 -6.39
C LEU A 136 8.50 -1.65 -6.86
N PRO A 137 9.34 -0.60 -7.01
CA PRO A 137 10.74 -0.81 -7.40
C PRO A 137 11.54 -1.62 -6.35
N ILE A 138 11.18 -1.53 -5.07
CA ILE A 138 11.82 -2.32 -4.00
C ILE A 138 11.46 -3.79 -4.14
N LEU A 139 10.18 -4.10 -4.40
CA LEU A 139 9.71 -5.45 -4.64
C LEU A 139 10.41 -6.09 -5.84
N VAL A 140 10.47 -5.37 -6.97
CA VAL A 140 11.20 -5.81 -8.17
C VAL A 140 12.67 -6.08 -7.86
N LYS A 141 13.32 -5.19 -7.12
CA LYS A 141 14.72 -5.35 -6.72
C LYS A 141 14.95 -6.58 -5.83
N ILE A 142 14.00 -6.94 -4.97
CA ILE A 142 14.08 -8.15 -4.15
C ILE A 142 13.94 -9.39 -5.03
N VAL A 143 12.96 -9.43 -5.93
CA VAL A 143 12.78 -10.57 -6.84
C VAL A 143 13.98 -10.76 -7.77
N LYS A 144 14.63 -9.68 -8.23
CA LYS A 144 15.84 -9.76 -9.07
C LYS A 144 17.08 -10.22 -8.29
N LYS A 145 17.15 -9.96 -6.99
CA LYS A 145 18.25 -10.47 -6.16
C LYS A 145 18.09 -11.96 -5.91
N LYS A 146 19.21 -12.67 -5.69
CA LYS A 146 19.21 -14.05 -5.20
C LYS A 146 18.86 -14.12 -3.70
N THR A 147 17.74 -13.51 -3.30
CA THR A 147 17.17 -13.67 -1.95
C THR A 147 16.47 -15.02 -1.83
N ASP A 148 15.84 -15.26 -0.68
CA ASP A 148 15.09 -16.47 -0.38
C ASP A 148 13.98 -16.76 -1.41
N LEU A 149 13.94 -17.99 -1.91
CA LEU A 149 13.01 -18.41 -2.98
C LEU A 149 11.53 -18.18 -2.60
N PRO A 150 11.03 -18.62 -1.42
CA PRO A 150 9.66 -18.34 -0.97
C PRO A 150 9.25 -16.87 -1.00
N VAL A 151 10.15 -15.97 -0.59
CA VAL A 151 9.86 -14.53 -0.57
C VAL A 151 9.77 -13.99 -2.01
N ARG A 152 10.67 -14.41 -2.90
CA ARG A 152 10.69 -13.97 -4.30
C ARG A 152 9.46 -14.42 -5.06
N GLU A 153 9.11 -15.71 -4.93
CA GLU A 153 7.91 -16.27 -5.56
C GLU A 153 6.65 -15.58 -5.06
N LYS A 154 6.57 -15.32 -3.76
CA LYS A 154 5.41 -14.63 -3.18
C LYS A 154 5.26 -13.21 -3.72
N ILE A 155 6.36 -12.45 -3.83
CA ILE A 155 6.34 -11.09 -4.41
C ILE A 155 5.98 -11.12 -5.90
N PHE A 156 6.53 -12.08 -6.66
CA PHE A 156 6.21 -12.22 -8.08
C PHE A 156 4.71 -12.50 -8.29
N LEU A 157 4.16 -13.46 -7.54
CA LEU A 157 2.74 -13.80 -7.59
C LEU A 157 1.85 -12.63 -7.16
N LEU A 158 2.26 -11.86 -6.15
CA LEU A 158 1.56 -10.65 -5.74
C LEU A 158 1.46 -9.64 -6.90
N LEU A 159 2.60 -9.32 -7.53
CA LEU A 159 2.62 -8.35 -8.64
C LEU A 159 1.80 -8.85 -9.84
N ASP A 160 1.88 -10.14 -10.17
CA ASP A 160 1.09 -10.76 -11.24
C ASP A 160 -0.43 -10.70 -10.98
N ALA A 161 -0.84 -11.06 -9.76
CA ALA A 161 -2.24 -11.01 -9.36
C ALA A 161 -2.77 -9.58 -9.35
N THR A 162 -2.02 -8.62 -8.77
CA THR A 162 -2.45 -7.22 -8.68
C THR A 162 -2.48 -6.55 -10.06
N GLN A 163 -1.52 -6.80 -10.96
CA GLN A 163 -1.60 -6.22 -12.30
C GLN A 163 -2.78 -6.81 -13.09
N THR A 164 -3.04 -8.11 -12.95
CA THR A 164 -4.15 -8.79 -13.61
C THR A 164 -5.50 -8.24 -13.14
N SER A 165 -5.67 -8.07 -11.82
CA SER A 165 -6.91 -7.58 -11.24
C SER A 165 -7.22 -6.13 -11.60
N LEU A 166 -6.19 -5.29 -11.76
CA LEU A 166 -6.35 -3.86 -12.08
C LEU A 166 -6.53 -3.58 -13.59
N GLY A 167 -6.41 -4.60 -14.45
CA GLY A 167 -6.60 -4.46 -15.91
C GLY A 167 -5.31 -4.29 -16.72
N GLY A 168 -4.15 -4.66 -16.16
CA GLY A 168 -2.87 -4.74 -16.87
C GLY A 168 -2.36 -3.40 -17.40
N ALA A 169 -1.88 -3.37 -18.65
CA ALA A 169 -1.26 -2.18 -19.26
C ALA A 169 -2.20 -0.96 -19.37
N LYS A 170 -3.52 -1.16 -19.36
CA LYS A 170 -4.53 -0.09 -19.41
C LYS A 170 -5.16 0.19 -18.04
N ALA A 171 -4.60 -0.40 -16.98
CA ALA A 171 -5.07 -0.22 -15.62
C ALA A 171 -5.00 1.24 -15.18
N ARG A 172 -5.81 1.58 -14.17
CA ARG A 172 -5.71 2.87 -13.46
C ARG A 172 -4.36 3.08 -12.78
N PHE A 173 -3.67 1.97 -12.45
CA PHE A 173 -2.35 1.94 -11.84
C PHE A 173 -1.39 1.13 -12.71
N PRO A 174 -0.95 1.65 -13.88
CA PRO A 174 -0.12 0.91 -14.83
C PRO A 174 1.26 0.54 -14.26
N GLN A 175 1.70 1.20 -13.18
CA GLN A 175 2.98 0.92 -12.51
C GLN A 175 3.10 -0.52 -12.00
N TYR A 176 1.98 -1.17 -11.66
CA TYR A 176 1.98 -2.59 -11.29
C TYR A 176 2.32 -3.49 -12.49
N TYR A 177 1.73 -3.18 -13.66
CA TYR A 177 2.03 -3.88 -14.91
C TYR A 177 3.49 -3.68 -15.30
N GLU A 178 4.01 -2.45 -15.23
CA GLU A 178 5.42 -2.15 -15.51
C GLU A 178 6.38 -2.95 -14.61
N ALA A 179 6.10 -2.97 -13.30
CA ALA A 179 6.89 -3.73 -12.33
C ALA A 179 6.88 -5.24 -12.61
N TYR A 180 5.72 -5.79 -12.96
CA TYR A 180 5.58 -7.20 -13.34
C TYR A 180 6.31 -7.50 -14.67
N TYR A 181 6.10 -6.67 -15.69
CA TYR A 181 6.70 -6.84 -17.01
C TYR A 181 8.23 -6.81 -16.95
N GLU A 182 8.80 -5.91 -16.15
CA GLU A 182 10.24 -5.84 -15.90
C GLU A 182 10.82 -7.16 -15.33
N LEU A 183 10.04 -7.86 -14.50
CA LEU A 183 10.44 -9.15 -13.95
C LEU A 183 10.35 -10.27 -14.99
N VAL A 184 9.26 -10.32 -15.76
CA VAL A 184 9.07 -11.33 -16.82
C VAL A 184 10.17 -11.23 -17.85
N VAL A 185 10.45 -10.01 -18.34
CA VAL A 185 11.53 -9.76 -19.29
C VAL A 185 12.88 -10.18 -18.71
N GLY A 186 13.15 -9.85 -17.44
CA GLY A 186 14.38 -10.26 -16.78
C GLY A 186 14.55 -11.78 -16.63
N ILE A 187 13.46 -12.53 -16.42
CA ILE A 187 13.47 -14.00 -16.33
C ILE A 187 13.72 -14.61 -17.71
N ILE A 188 13.05 -14.11 -18.76
CA ILE A 188 13.22 -14.58 -20.14
C ILE A 188 14.67 -14.40 -20.58
N PHE A 189 15.23 -13.20 -20.41
CA PHE A 189 16.64 -12.96 -20.76
C PHE A 189 17.61 -13.81 -19.94
N ALA A 190 17.32 -14.09 -18.66
CA ALA A 190 18.16 -14.98 -17.86
C ALA A 190 18.11 -16.44 -18.34
N ALA A 191 16.99 -16.90 -18.88
CA ALA A 191 16.83 -18.24 -19.42
C ALA A 191 17.50 -18.42 -20.79
N GLU A 192 17.53 -17.38 -21.62
CA GLU A 192 18.15 -17.40 -22.96
C GLU A 192 19.68 -17.26 -22.94
N ASN A 193 20.28 -16.86 -21.82
CA ASN A 193 21.73 -16.66 -21.67
C ASN A 193 22.44 -17.80 -20.90
N PHE A 194 21.87 -19.01 -20.87
CA PHE A 194 22.59 -20.19 -20.37
C PHE A 194 23.50 -20.78 -21.46
N PRO A 195 24.82 -20.99 -21.19
CA PRO A 195 25.74 -21.66 -22.10
C PRO A 195 25.48 -23.17 -22.22
#